data_AF-A0A1T3FHL6-F1
#
_entry.id   AF-A0A1T3FHL6-F1
#
_cell.length_a   1.000
_cell.length_b   1.000
_cell.length_c   1.000
_cell.angle_alpha   90.00
_cell.angle_beta   90.00
_cell.angle_gamma   90.00
#
_symmetry.space_group_name_H-M   'P 1'
#
loop_
_entity.id
_entity.type
_entity.pdbx_description
1 polymer ?
#
loop_
_entity_poly.entity_id
_entity_poly.type
_entity_poly.pdbx_seq_one_letter_code
_entity_poly.pdbx_strand_id
1 'polypeptide(L)'
;MYAITIILFILLCLSLLLSTIRTGRLAIFTKTFRWVITVGGIGFFSLWFFKKSFPSLADNSLSVQIINNLQQPIDFYTVRINKNADLEDVVNHLGIIRSGYYRIEYFNVKNSDEYWLMGFIGKKKLVYFSQHAVVNKNEDQLIEVRNYINQSQRLSDSGVKKVNVYVDNTVAEAVWVTLDFLLIFLNLVLLLRKKTLRVEH
;
A
#
# COMPACT_ATOMS: atom_id res chain seq x y z
N MET A 1 8.68 -7.82 0.87
CA MET A 1 7.37 -7.90 1.57
C MET A 1 6.50 -9.01 0.99
N TYR A 2 6.28 -9.00 -0.33
CA TYR A 2 5.48 -10.00 -1.04
C TYR A 2 5.82 -11.48 -0.71
N ALA A 3 7.11 -11.83 -0.57
CA ALA A 3 7.52 -13.18 -0.17
C ALA A 3 7.09 -13.54 1.26
N ILE A 4 7.10 -12.58 2.19
CA ILE A 4 6.75 -12.82 3.60
C ILE A 4 5.24 -13.04 3.72
N THR A 5 4.42 -12.25 3.02
CA THR A 5 2.96 -12.45 2.98
C THR A 5 2.61 -13.82 2.39
N ILE A 6 3.29 -14.26 1.32
CA ILE A 6 3.06 -15.61 0.77
C ILE A 6 3.46 -16.72 1.75
N ILE A 7 4.60 -16.59 2.44
CA ILE A 7 5.01 -17.58 3.45
C ILE A 7 3.98 -17.63 4.59
N LEU A 8 3.50 -16.46 5.04
CA LEU A 8 2.47 -16.35 6.07
C LEU A 8 1.16 -17.00 5.63
N PHE A 9 0.74 -16.78 4.37
CA PHE A 9 -0.41 -17.40 3.75
C PHE A 9 -0.32 -18.93 3.78
N ILE A 10 0.82 -19.49 3.37
CA ILE A 10 1.05 -20.95 3.37
C ILE A 10 0.97 -21.50 4.79
N LEU A 11 1.59 -20.83 5.76
CA LEU A 11 1.55 -21.22 7.18
C LEU A 11 0.14 -21.17 7.75
N LEU A 12 -0.65 -20.15 7.40
CA LEU A 12 -2.05 -20.01 7.82
C LEU A 12 -2.97 -21.07 7.19
N CYS A 13 -2.73 -21.41 5.92
CA CYS A 13 -3.39 -22.54 5.25
C CYS A 13 -3.07 -23.87 5.94
N LEU A 14 -1.79 -24.12 6.24
CA LEU A 14 -1.36 -25.33 6.94
C LEU A 14 -1.97 -25.39 8.35
N SER A 15 -1.97 -24.27 9.07
CA SER A 15 -2.61 -24.10 10.37
C SER A 15 -4.10 -24.47 10.32
N LEU A 16 -4.79 -24.08 9.23
CA LEU A 16 -6.19 -24.41 9.03
C LEU A 16 -6.41 -25.91 8.78
N LEU A 17 -5.59 -26.54 7.92
CA LEU A 17 -5.67 -27.99 7.66
C LEU A 17 -5.43 -28.82 8.92
N LEU A 18 -4.50 -28.37 9.78
CA LEU A 18 -4.23 -29.02 11.06
C LEU A 18 -5.40 -28.91 12.06
N SER A 19 -6.40 -28.05 11.81
CA SER A 19 -7.61 -27.96 12.65
C SER A 19 -8.47 -29.23 12.65
N THR A 20 -8.31 -30.08 11.63
CA THR A 20 -9.05 -31.34 11.46
C THR A 20 -8.61 -32.42 12.46
N ILE A 21 -7.40 -32.32 13.02
CA ILE A 21 -6.84 -33.29 13.96
C ILE A 21 -7.38 -33.00 15.36
N ARG A 22 -8.30 -33.85 15.84
CA ARG A 22 -9.08 -33.60 17.09
C ARG A 22 -8.70 -34.46 18.29
N THR A 23 -7.91 -35.54 18.12
CA THR A 23 -7.65 -36.55 19.15
C THR A 23 -6.17 -36.93 19.25
N GLY A 24 -5.72 -37.27 20.47
CA GLY A 24 -4.36 -37.73 20.76
C GLY A 24 -3.35 -36.64 21.15
N ARG A 25 -2.09 -37.04 21.42
CA ARG A 25 -0.98 -36.12 21.78
C ARG A 25 -0.68 -35.09 20.68
N LEU A 26 -0.89 -35.47 19.42
CA LEU A 26 -0.74 -34.58 18.27
C LEU A 26 -1.73 -33.41 18.30
N ALA A 27 -2.92 -33.56 18.90
CA ALA A 27 -3.91 -32.49 18.98
C ALA A 27 -3.47 -31.31 19.87
N ILE A 28 -2.63 -31.56 20.87
CA ILE A 28 -2.05 -30.51 21.72
C ILE A 28 -1.02 -29.72 20.92
N PHE A 29 -0.12 -30.41 20.22
CA PHE A 29 0.90 -29.78 19.38
C PHE A 29 0.28 -28.93 18.27
N THR A 30 -0.71 -29.46 17.54
CA THR A 30 -1.40 -28.71 16.49
C THR A 30 -2.10 -27.49 17.05
N LYS A 31 -2.76 -27.60 18.21
CA LYS A 31 -3.42 -26.45 18.85
C LYS A 31 -2.43 -25.34 19.21
N THR A 32 -1.27 -25.68 19.78
CA THR A 32 -0.22 -24.70 20.12
C THR A 32 0.35 -24.05 18.87
N PHE A 33 0.68 -24.84 17.84
CA PHE A 33 1.19 -24.34 16.56
C PHE A 33 0.22 -23.33 15.91
N ARG A 34 -1.07 -23.65 15.89
CA ARG A 34 -2.12 -22.77 15.36
C ARG A 34 -2.22 -21.45 16.13
N TRP A 35 -2.10 -21.48 17.46
CA TRP A 35 -2.07 -20.26 18.29
C TRP A 35 -0.86 -19.39 17.94
N VAL A 36 0.34 -19.98 17.83
CA VAL A 36 1.58 -19.26 17.50
C VAL A 36 1.46 -18.57 16.14
N ILE A 37 0.97 -19.27 15.11
CA ILE A 37 0.83 -18.70 13.76
C ILE A 37 -0.23 -17.60 13.73
N THR A 38 -1.39 -17.83 14.37
CA THR A 38 -2.49 -16.86 14.33
C THR A 38 -2.12 -15.57 15.05
N VAL A 39 -1.55 -15.67 16.27
CA VAL A 39 -1.09 -14.51 17.03
C VAL A 39 0.11 -13.85 16.36
N GLY A 40 1.05 -14.63 15.82
CA GLY A 40 2.18 -14.14 15.05
C GLY A 40 1.73 -13.35 13.82
N GLY A 41 0.73 -13.83 13.08
CA GLY A 41 0.14 -13.12 11.95
C GLY A 41 -0.52 -11.80 12.34
N ILE A 42 -1.30 -11.79 13.43
CA ILE A 42 -1.89 -10.55 13.98
C ILE A 42 -0.78 -9.55 14.35
N GLY A 43 0.25 -10.00 15.05
CA GLY A 43 1.38 -9.16 15.45
C GLY A 43 2.14 -8.58 14.24
N PHE A 44 2.42 -9.42 13.24
CA PHE A 44 3.06 -9.02 12.00
C PHE A 44 2.28 -7.92 11.28
N PHE A 45 0.98 -8.13 11.04
CA PHE A 45 0.16 -7.15 10.34
C PHE A 45 -0.06 -5.88 11.16
N SER A 46 -0.12 -5.98 12.49
CA SER A 46 -0.19 -4.79 13.36
C SER A 46 1.07 -3.94 13.20
N LEU A 47 2.26 -4.53 13.32
CA LEU A 47 3.53 -3.82 13.15
C LEU A 47 3.67 -3.23 11.74
N TRP A 48 3.26 -3.98 10.73
CA TRP A 48 3.27 -3.52 9.35
C TRP A 48 2.32 -2.33 9.14
N PHE A 49 1.09 -2.42 9.67
CA PHE A 49 0.10 -1.35 9.57
C PHE A 49 0.57 -0.06 10.25
N PHE A 50 1.21 -0.17 11.42
CA PHE A 50 1.81 0.99 12.08
C PHE A 50 2.90 1.64 11.23
N LYS A 51 3.82 0.84 10.66
CA LYS A 51 4.88 1.36 9.78
C LYS A 51 4.35 2.02 8.51
N LYS A 52 3.22 1.53 7.97
CA LYS A 52 2.62 2.04 6.73
C LYS A 52 1.75 3.28 6.97
N SER A 53 1.02 3.32 8.09
CA SER A 53 0.05 4.39 8.41
C SER A 53 0.73 5.63 8.98
N PHE A 54 1.85 5.43 9.68
CA PHE A 54 2.69 6.50 10.18
C PHE A 54 4.02 6.41 9.46
N PRO A 55 4.09 6.75 8.15
CA PRO A 55 5.38 7.10 7.59
C PRO A 55 5.86 8.25 8.46
N SER A 56 6.90 7.98 9.27
CA SER A 56 7.47 8.91 10.27
C SER A 56 7.24 10.33 9.81
N LEU A 57 6.55 11.17 10.61
CA LEU A 57 6.47 12.62 10.41
C LEU A 57 7.85 13.09 9.98
N ALA A 58 8.03 13.24 8.67
CA ALA A 58 9.34 12.99 8.09
C ALA A 58 10.16 14.25 8.31
N ASP A 59 11.11 14.17 9.24
CA ASP A 59 12.18 15.16 9.35
C ASP A 59 12.79 15.35 7.95
N ASN A 60 12.70 16.58 7.42
CA ASN A 60 13.08 16.95 6.05
C ASN A 60 12.13 16.44 4.94
N SER A 61 10.82 16.57 5.14
CA SER A 61 9.83 16.42 4.08
C SER A 61 9.45 17.76 3.45
N LEU A 62 9.32 17.76 2.12
CA LEU A 62 8.78 18.86 1.33
C LEU A 62 7.26 18.77 1.37
N SER A 63 6.59 19.81 1.86
CA SER A 63 5.13 19.92 1.73
C SER A 63 4.80 20.36 0.31
N VAL A 64 3.94 19.60 -0.37
CA VAL A 64 3.42 19.98 -1.68
C VAL A 64 1.92 20.03 -1.63
N GLN A 65 1.39 21.22 -1.87
CA GLN A 65 -0.03 21.47 -1.99
C GLN A 65 -0.43 21.40 -3.46
N ILE A 66 -1.33 20.49 -3.78
CA ILE A 66 -1.85 20.29 -5.14
C ILE A 66 -3.30 20.75 -5.16
N ILE A 67 -3.58 21.78 -5.95
CA ILE A 67 -4.92 22.32 -6.17
C ILE A 67 -5.43 21.84 -7.52
N ASN A 68 -6.57 21.15 -7.54
CA ASN A 68 -7.22 20.78 -8.78
C ASN A 68 -8.22 21.86 -9.19
N ASN A 69 -7.91 22.65 -10.21
CA ASN A 69 -8.81 23.66 -10.78
C ASN A 69 -9.50 23.16 -12.07
N LEU A 70 -9.30 21.90 -12.47
CA LEU A 70 -10.03 21.29 -13.58
C LEU A 70 -11.47 20.98 -13.17
N GLN A 71 -12.40 21.05 -14.12
CA GLN A 71 -13.84 20.82 -13.91
C GLN A 71 -14.20 19.39 -13.47
N GLN A 72 -13.24 18.46 -13.46
CA GLN A 72 -13.45 17.05 -13.17
C GLN A 72 -12.51 16.56 -12.06
N PRO A 73 -12.92 15.54 -11.28
CA PRO A 73 -12.04 14.92 -10.31
C PRO A 73 -10.90 14.20 -11.03
N ILE A 74 -9.66 14.48 -10.61
CA ILE A 74 -8.45 13.90 -11.18
C ILE A 74 -7.77 13.05 -10.11
N ASP A 75 -7.33 11.86 -10.52
CA ASP A 75 -6.54 10.97 -9.68
C ASP A 75 -5.06 11.29 -9.83
N PHE A 76 -4.43 11.75 -8.76
CA PHE A 76 -3.06 12.23 -8.79
C PHE A 76 -2.06 11.22 -8.25
N TYR A 77 -0.92 11.14 -8.94
CA TYR A 77 0.23 10.33 -8.56
C TYR A 77 1.48 11.17 -8.66
N THR A 78 2.45 10.88 -7.80
CA THR A 78 3.80 11.43 -7.93
C THR A 78 4.81 10.33 -8.14
N VAL A 79 5.73 10.57 -9.05
CA VAL A 79 6.89 9.71 -9.29
C VAL A 79 8.13 10.47 -8.84
N ARG A 80 8.75 10.01 -7.75
CA ARG A 80 10.00 10.58 -7.24
C ARG A 80 11.17 9.88 -7.91
N ILE A 81 12.02 10.65 -8.60
CA ILE A 81 13.19 10.12 -9.29
C ILE A 81 14.39 10.16 -8.35
N ASN A 82 15.01 9.02 -8.08
CA ASN A 82 16.18 8.98 -7.21
C ASN A 82 17.44 9.43 -7.97
N LYS A 83 18.36 10.09 -7.26
CA LYS A 83 19.66 10.48 -7.84
C LYS A 83 20.55 9.29 -8.20
N ASN A 84 20.44 8.21 -7.43
CA ASN A 84 21.24 7.01 -7.62
C ASN A 84 20.46 6.02 -8.49
N ALA A 85 21.05 5.61 -9.62
CA ALA A 85 20.44 4.65 -10.54
C ALA A 85 20.15 3.28 -9.90
N ASP A 86 20.83 2.95 -8.80
CA ASP A 86 20.65 1.71 -8.04
C ASP A 86 19.41 1.72 -7.12
N LEU A 87 18.78 2.88 -6.89
CA LEU A 87 17.59 3.01 -6.04
C LEU A 87 16.34 3.15 -6.90
N GLU A 88 15.39 2.22 -6.75
CA GLU A 88 14.12 2.25 -7.49
C GLU A 88 13.32 3.54 -7.23
N ASP A 89 12.85 4.15 -8.32
CA ASP A 89 11.97 5.31 -8.27
C ASP A 89 10.70 5.01 -7.48
N VAL A 90 10.28 5.97 -6.66
CA VAL A 90 9.16 5.77 -5.75
C VAL A 90 7.92 6.42 -6.30
N VAL A 91 6.88 5.62 -6.52
CA VAL A 91 5.55 6.08 -6.91
C VAL A 91 4.67 6.20 -5.66
N ASN A 92 4.06 7.37 -5.48
CA ASN A 92 3.07 7.59 -4.43
C ASN A 92 1.72 7.97 -5.04
N HIS A 93 0.65 7.40 -4.48
CA HIS A 93 -0.71 7.76 -4.81
C HIS A 93 -1.19 8.90 -3.91
N LEU A 94 -1.54 10.03 -4.50
CA LEU A 94 -2.07 11.20 -3.80
C LEU A 94 -3.59 11.15 -3.71
N GLY A 95 -4.24 10.23 -4.41
CA GLY A 95 -5.69 10.11 -4.43
C GLY A 95 -6.40 11.06 -5.39
N ILE A 96 -7.72 10.97 -5.34
CA ILE A 96 -8.62 11.68 -6.23
C ILE A 96 -8.95 13.05 -5.63
N ILE A 97 -8.49 14.12 -6.28
CA ILE A 97 -8.77 15.50 -5.87
C ILE A 97 -9.93 16.04 -6.71
N ARG A 98 -10.99 16.50 -6.04
CA ARG A 98 -12.17 17.08 -6.69
C ARG A 98 -11.88 18.46 -7.26
N SER A 99 -12.65 18.87 -8.25
CA SER A 99 -12.60 20.23 -8.82
C SER A 99 -12.77 21.28 -7.73
N GLY A 100 -11.87 22.26 -7.67
CA GLY A 100 -11.85 23.36 -6.70
C GLY A 100 -11.34 22.98 -5.31
N TYR A 101 -10.85 21.75 -5.11
CA TYR A 101 -10.27 21.30 -3.85
C TYR A 101 -8.77 21.13 -3.96
N TYR A 102 -8.11 21.14 -2.79
CA TYR A 102 -6.69 20.92 -2.68
C TYR A 102 -6.38 19.74 -1.75
N ARG A 103 -5.20 19.18 -1.94
CA ARG A 103 -4.62 18.19 -1.02
C ARG A 103 -3.18 18.56 -0.74
N ILE A 104 -2.81 18.49 0.53
CA ILE A 104 -1.42 18.68 0.98
C ILE A 104 -0.84 17.30 1.17
N GLU A 105 0.31 17.05 0.56
CA GLU A 105 1.04 15.80 0.69
C GLU A 105 2.49 16.11 1.08
N TYR A 106 3.04 15.28 1.96
CA TYR A 106 4.40 15.44 2.48
C TYR A 106 5.33 14.48 1.76
N PHE A 107 6.20 15.01 0.91
CA PHE A 107 7.18 14.21 0.18
C PHE A 107 8.49 14.14 0.94
N ASN A 108 8.93 12.93 1.25
CA ASN A 108 10.32 12.74 1.66
C ASN A 108 11.23 12.92 0.42
N VAL A 109 12.00 14.01 0.37
CA VAL A 109 12.87 14.36 -0.77
C VAL A 109 14.36 14.17 -0.44
N LYS A 110 14.69 13.33 0.55
CA LYS A 110 16.08 13.14 1.00
C LYS A 110 17.03 12.77 -0.14
N ASN A 111 16.62 11.84 -1.01
CA ASN A 111 17.45 11.25 -2.07
C ASN A 111 17.02 11.60 -3.51
N SER A 112 16.24 12.68 -3.68
CA SER A 112 15.67 13.05 -4.98
C SER A 112 15.80 14.55 -5.22
N ASP A 113 16.11 14.91 -6.47
CA ASP A 113 16.18 16.30 -6.95
C ASP A 113 14.99 16.66 -7.85
N GLU A 114 14.15 15.69 -8.19
CA GLU A 114 12.99 15.92 -9.05
C GLU A 114 11.87 14.94 -8.76
N TYR A 115 10.65 15.42 -8.95
CA TYR A 115 9.47 14.58 -8.95
C TYR A 115 8.56 14.95 -10.12
N TRP A 116 7.84 13.95 -10.61
CA TRP A 116 6.86 14.11 -11.66
C TRP A 116 5.48 14.05 -11.04
N LEU A 117 4.64 15.02 -11.36
CA LEU A 117 3.23 15.02 -11.00
C LEU A 117 2.41 14.53 -12.19
N MET A 118 1.57 13.52 -11.95
CA MET A 118 0.77 12.86 -12.96
C MET A 118 -0.69 12.87 -12.54
N GLY A 119 -1.59 13.26 -13.45
CA GLY A 119 -3.03 13.28 -13.21
C GLY A 119 -3.76 12.40 -14.22
N PHE A 120 -4.67 11.56 -13.73
CA PHE A 120 -5.41 10.59 -14.52
C PHE A 120 -6.93 10.80 -14.40
N ILE A 121 -7.64 10.57 -15.51
CA ILE A 121 -9.09 10.43 -15.56
C ILE A 121 -9.42 8.96 -15.79
N GLY A 122 -10.39 8.43 -15.05
CA GLY A 122 -10.91 7.08 -15.27
C GLY A 122 -9.87 5.97 -15.13
N LYS A 123 -8.91 6.13 -14.20
CA LYS A 123 -7.84 5.16 -13.85
C LYS A 123 -6.76 4.87 -14.90
N LYS A 124 -6.92 5.29 -16.16
CA LYS A 124 -5.96 4.96 -17.23
C LYS A 124 -5.59 6.11 -18.15
N LYS A 125 -6.44 7.12 -18.30
CA LYS A 125 -6.19 8.22 -19.23
C LYS A 125 -5.36 9.30 -18.52
N LEU A 126 -4.08 9.41 -18.87
CA LEU A 126 -3.26 10.53 -18.44
C LEU A 126 -3.79 11.83 -19.06
N VAL A 127 -4.00 12.84 -18.22
CA VAL A 127 -4.48 14.16 -18.66
C VAL A 127 -3.61 15.31 -18.17
N TYR A 128 -2.75 15.04 -17.19
CA TYR A 128 -1.81 16.01 -16.65
C TYR A 128 -0.46 15.34 -16.39
N PHE A 129 0.61 15.98 -16.85
CA PHE A 129 1.99 15.60 -16.56
C PHE A 129 2.85 16.86 -16.46
N SER A 130 3.54 17.00 -15.34
CA SER A 130 4.57 18.03 -15.13
C SER A 130 5.77 17.49 -14.35
N GLN A 131 6.95 17.99 -14.71
CA GLN A 131 8.21 17.73 -14.02
C GLN A 131 8.53 18.91 -13.11
N HIS A 132 8.87 18.63 -11.85
CA HIS A 132 9.21 19.63 -10.85
C HIS A 132 10.58 19.32 -10.26
N ALA A 133 11.47 20.30 -10.31
CA ALA A 133 12.76 20.23 -9.64
C ALA A 133 12.59 20.61 -8.15
N VAL A 134 13.28 19.88 -7.27
CA VAL A 134 13.36 20.16 -5.84
C VAL A 134 14.57 21.07 -5.60
N VAL A 135 14.38 22.37 -5.82
CA VAL A 135 15.46 23.36 -5.70
C VAL A 135 15.79 23.66 -4.23
N ASN A 136 14.77 23.84 -3.40
CA ASN A 136 14.91 24.03 -1.95
C ASN A 136 14.05 23.00 -1.21
N LYS A 137 14.64 22.25 -0.27
CA LYS A 137 13.96 21.20 0.50
C LYS A 137 13.16 21.74 1.69
N ASN A 138 13.36 23.02 2.02
CA ASN A 138 12.76 23.69 3.17
C ASN A 138 11.62 24.63 2.76
N GLU A 139 11.25 24.69 1.48
CA GLU A 139 10.19 25.56 0.98
C GLU A 139 8.98 24.74 0.53
N ASP A 140 7.79 25.13 0.98
CA ASP A 140 6.55 24.51 0.55
C ASP A 140 6.30 24.80 -0.94
N GLN A 141 5.85 23.80 -1.70
CA GLN A 141 5.51 23.98 -3.11
C GLN A 141 4.00 23.98 -3.31
N LEU A 142 3.51 24.95 -4.06
CA LEU A 142 2.12 25.03 -4.49
C LEU A 142 2.03 24.70 -5.98
N ILE A 143 1.25 23.69 -6.34
CA ILE A 143 0.97 23.34 -7.72
C ILE A 143 -0.51 23.49 -8.00
N GLU A 144 -0.84 24.36 -8.95
CA GLU A 144 -2.20 24.55 -9.42
C GLU A 144 -2.40 23.90 -10.79
N VAL A 145 -3.23 22.87 -10.83
CA VAL A 145 -3.58 22.16 -12.05
C VAL A 145 -4.78 22.85 -12.68
N ARG A 146 -4.52 23.77 -13.61
CA ARG A 146 -5.55 24.57 -14.30
C ARG A 146 -5.99 24.01 -15.64
N ASN A 147 -5.10 23.30 -16.34
CA ASN A 147 -5.32 22.82 -17.69
C ASN A 147 -4.78 21.40 -17.88
N TYR A 148 -5.27 20.72 -18.91
CA TYR A 148 -4.66 19.48 -19.39
C TYR A 148 -3.32 19.79 -20.03
N ILE A 149 -2.25 19.25 -19.46
CA ILE A 149 -0.87 19.54 -19.88
C ILE A 149 -0.14 18.21 -19.97
N ASN A 150 0.62 18.01 -21.04
CA ASN A 150 1.66 17.01 -21.07
C ASN A 150 2.97 17.68 -21.48
N GLN A 151 3.82 17.99 -20.49
CA GLN A 151 5.10 18.68 -20.75
C GLN A 151 6.05 17.87 -21.62
N SER A 152 6.02 16.53 -21.53
CA SER A 152 6.91 15.66 -22.31
C SER A 152 6.31 14.28 -22.49
N GLN A 153 6.00 13.93 -23.75
CA GLN A 153 5.42 12.64 -24.09
C GLN A 153 6.32 11.46 -23.67
N ARG A 154 7.63 11.59 -23.86
CA ARG A 154 8.60 10.52 -23.53
C ARG A 154 8.64 10.25 -22.02
N LEU A 155 8.66 11.31 -21.21
CA LEU A 155 8.69 11.18 -19.75
C LEU A 155 7.33 10.73 -19.21
N SER A 156 6.25 11.24 -19.79
CA SER A 156 4.90 10.83 -19.40
C SER A 156 4.66 9.34 -19.66
N ASP A 157 5.11 8.80 -20.80
CA ASP A 157 4.95 7.38 -21.10
C ASP A 157 5.74 6.49 -20.14
N SER A 158 6.94 6.93 -19.74
CA SER A 158 7.75 6.27 -18.71
C SER A 158 7.05 6.32 -17.35
N GLY A 159 6.53 7.49 -16.96
CA GLY A 159 5.77 7.67 -15.72
C GLY A 159 4.51 6.81 -15.67
N VAL A 160 3.75 6.72 -16.78
CA VAL A 160 2.54 5.90 -16.87
C VAL A 160 2.88 4.42 -16.63
N LYS A 161 3.98 3.92 -17.21
CA LYS A 161 4.43 2.54 -16.96
C LYS A 161 4.74 2.31 -15.47
N LYS A 162 5.45 3.23 -14.82
CA LYS A 162 5.77 3.15 -13.39
C LYS A 162 4.50 3.18 -12.53
N VAL A 163 3.56 4.06 -12.83
CA VAL A 163 2.26 4.15 -12.12
C VAL A 163 1.46 2.86 -12.28
N ASN A 164 1.39 2.30 -13.50
CA ASN A 164 0.67 1.05 -13.73
C ASN A 164 1.30 -0.11 -12.95
N VAL A 165 2.63 -0.27 -12.98
CA VAL A 165 3.33 -1.30 -12.19
C VAL A 165 3.05 -1.12 -10.69
N TYR A 166 3.07 0.12 -10.19
CA TYR A 166 2.73 0.41 -8.80
C TYR A 166 1.29 0.01 -8.46
N VAL A 167 0.32 0.36 -9.31
CA VAL A 167 -1.10 0.01 -9.11
C VAL A 167 -1.29 -1.50 -9.13
N ASP A 168 -0.72 -2.19 -10.12
CA ASP A 168 -0.83 -3.65 -10.25
C ASP A 168 -0.22 -4.37 -9.04
N ASN A 169 0.98 -3.95 -8.60
CA ASN A 169 1.63 -4.50 -7.41
C ASN A 169 0.82 -4.23 -6.13
N THR A 170 0.25 -3.03 -6.00
CA THR A 170 -0.58 -2.67 -4.83
C THR A 170 -1.86 -3.49 -4.80
N VAL A 171 -2.50 -3.72 -5.95
CA VAL A 171 -3.69 -4.58 -6.05
C VAL A 171 -3.34 -6.02 -5.71
N ALA A 172 -2.25 -6.56 -6.26
CA ALA A 172 -1.79 -7.91 -5.95
C ALA A 172 -1.48 -8.08 -4.46
N GLU A 173 -0.76 -7.14 -3.86
CA GLU A 173 -0.47 -7.12 -2.42
C GLU A 173 -1.76 -7.07 -1.59
N ALA A 174 -2.71 -6.22 -1.95
CA ALA A 174 -4.00 -6.13 -1.25
C ALA A 174 -4.79 -7.45 -1.30
N VAL A 175 -4.75 -8.18 -2.42
CA VAL A 175 -5.36 -9.52 -2.52
C VAL A 175 -4.73 -10.49 -1.53
N TRP A 176 -3.40 -10.55 -1.44
CA TRP A 176 -2.73 -11.43 -0.48
C TRP A 176 -3.02 -11.06 0.98
N VAL A 177 -2.95 -9.77 1.31
CA VAL A 177 -3.23 -9.29 2.68
C VAL A 177 -4.68 -9.59 3.08
N THR A 178 -5.65 -9.41 2.17
CA THR A 178 -7.06 -9.71 2.47
C THR A 178 -7.31 -11.21 2.65
N LEU A 179 -6.66 -12.06 1.83
CA LEU A 179 -6.70 -13.52 2.00
C LEU A 179 -6.09 -13.95 3.35
N ASP A 180 -4.97 -13.36 3.76
CA ASP A 180 -4.34 -13.63 5.06
C ASP A 180 -5.24 -13.23 6.23
N PHE A 181 -5.89 -12.06 6.15
CA PHE A 181 -6.84 -11.64 7.19
C PHE A 181 -8.03 -12.59 7.28
N LEU A 182 -8.55 -13.07 6.15
CA LEU A 182 -9.60 -14.08 6.14
C LEU A 182 -9.15 -15.37 6.85
N LEU A 183 -7.93 -15.84 6.58
CA LEU A 183 -7.39 -17.06 7.20
C LEU A 183 -7.09 -16.87 8.70
N ILE A 184 -6.59 -15.70 9.11
CA ILE A 184 -6.40 -15.33 10.52
C ILE A 184 -7.75 -15.36 11.22
N PHE A 185 -8.76 -14.70 10.66
CA PHE A 185 -10.12 -14.68 11.21
C PHE A 185 -10.67 -16.09 11.37
N LEU A 186 -10.58 -16.92 10.32
CA LEU A 186 -11.08 -18.29 10.36
C LEU A 186 -10.35 -19.14 11.40
N ASN A 187 -9.02 -19.05 11.47
CA ASN A 187 -8.24 -19.77 12.47
C ASN A 187 -8.60 -19.33 13.89
N LEU A 188 -8.75 -18.02 14.12
CA LEU A 188 -9.14 -17.45 15.40
C LEU A 188 -10.52 -17.95 15.84
N VAL A 189 -11.53 -17.87 14.97
CA VAL A 189 -12.88 -18.37 15.26
C VAL A 189 -12.86 -19.85 15.59
N LEU A 190 -12.13 -20.68 14.82
CA LEU A 190 -12.02 -22.11 15.07
C LEU A 190 -11.27 -22.45 16.37
N LEU A 191 -10.31 -21.63 16.78
CA LEU A 191 -9.58 -21.80 18.05
C LEU A 191 -10.45 -21.40 19.26
N LEU A 192 -11.28 -20.36 19.12
CA LEU A 192 -12.14 -19.82 20.18
C LEU A 192 -13.49 -20.53 20.27
N ARG A 193 -13.92 -21.24 19.23
CA ARG A 193 -15.18 -21.98 19.22
C ARG A 193 -15.22 -22.99 20.37
N LYS A 194 -16.11 -22.75 21.33
CA LYS A 194 -16.42 -23.73 22.38
C LYS A 194 -16.94 -25.00 21.72
N LYS A 195 -16.42 -26.17 22.13
CA LYS A 195 -17.02 -27.44 21.74
C LYS A 195 -18.43 -27.45 22.32
N THR A 196 -19.45 -27.42 21.47
CA THR A 196 -20.81 -27.78 21.88
C THR A 196 -20.69 -29.21 22.41
N LEU A 197 -20.86 -29.39 23.73
CA LEU A 197 -20.93 -30.71 24.33
C LEU A 197 -22.05 -31.45 23.61
N ARG A 198 -21.69 -32.45 22.80
CA ARG A 198 -22.65 -33.36 22.21
C ARG A 198 -23.17 -34.17 23.39
N VAL A 199 -24.33 -33.79 23.92
CA VAL A 199 -25.07 -34.62 24.86
C VAL A 199 -25.57 -35.80 24.03
N GLU A 200 -24.85 -36.91 24.12
CA GLU A 200 -25.36 -38.20 23.66
C GLU A 200 -26.45 -38.61 24.66
N HIS A 201 -27.70 -38.61 24.18
CA HIS A 201 -28.84 -39.20 24.87
C HIS A 201 -28.94 -40.69 24.53
#